data_AF-A0A5C7PE48-F1
#
_entry.id   AF-A0A5C7PE48-F1
#
_cell.length_a   1.000
_cell.length_b   1.000
_cell.length_c   1.000
_cell.angle_alpha   90.00
_cell.angle_beta   90.00
_cell.angle_gamma   90.00
#
_symmetry.space_group_name_H-M   'P 1'
#
loop_
_entity.id
_entity.type
_entity.pdbx_description
1 polymer ?
#
loop_
_entity_poly.entity_id
_entity_poly.type
_entity_poly.pdbx_seq_one_letter_code
_entity_poly.pdbx_strand_id
1 'polypeptide(L)'
;MKPLVYIDAAPSLHEGDVNAWHWNQLCDELLCDGLVIPFLPFWCLLGLAAMPMDFADWESHQHELVESIPFDACLRPDFECVLTVGGHVVRPAARVSDATRMFDRRGVPVFHEKAALYGWCSKSSAR
;
A
#
# COMPACT_ATOMS: atom_id res chain seq x y z
N MET A 1 14.80 14.08 -6.63
CA MET A 1 14.67 12.97 -5.64
C MET A 1 13.44 12.16 -6.04
N LYS A 2 13.46 10.82 -5.92
CA LYS A 2 12.29 9.99 -6.27
C LYS A 2 11.23 10.12 -5.17
N PRO A 3 9.93 10.26 -5.49
CA PRO A 3 8.87 10.33 -4.49
C PRO A 3 8.79 9.06 -3.63
N LEU A 4 8.63 9.22 -2.32
CA LEU A 4 8.34 8.13 -1.39
C LEU A 4 6.83 7.86 -1.37
N VAL A 5 6.42 6.66 -1.77
CA VAL A 5 5.01 6.31 -1.98
C VAL A 5 4.59 5.24 -1.00
N TYR A 6 3.60 5.54 -0.17
CA TYR A 6 2.95 4.56 0.70
C TYR A 6 2.09 3.60 -0.12
N ILE A 7 2.27 2.29 0.04
CA ILE A 7 1.46 1.27 -0.63
C ILE A 7 0.38 0.79 0.33
N ASP A 8 -0.85 1.24 0.09
CA ASP A 8 -2.00 0.86 0.91
C ASP A 8 -2.50 -0.52 0.51
N ALA A 9 -1.85 -1.52 1.10
CA ALA A 9 -2.23 -2.90 0.98
C ALA A 9 -3.29 -3.23 2.03
N ALA A 10 -4.55 -3.44 1.64
CA ALA A 10 -5.55 -3.91 2.59
C ALA A 10 -5.23 -5.38 2.99
N PRO A 11 -5.00 -5.71 4.28
CA PRO A 11 -4.87 -7.09 4.70
C PRO A 11 -6.21 -7.79 4.49
N SER A 12 -6.27 -8.78 3.61
CA SER A 12 -7.34 -9.76 3.66
C SER A 12 -7.03 -10.72 4.81
N LEU A 13 -7.62 -10.45 5.99
CA LEU A 13 -7.48 -11.24 7.23
C LEU A 13 -7.81 -12.74 7.08
N HIS A 14 -8.34 -13.18 5.94
CA HIS A 14 -8.69 -14.58 5.67
C HIS A 14 -7.80 -15.27 4.64
N GLU A 15 -6.88 -14.56 4.00
CA GLU A 15 -6.10 -15.07 2.85
C GLU A 15 -4.65 -14.55 2.88
N GLY A 16 -3.98 -14.76 4.03
CA GLY A 16 -2.69 -14.17 4.40
C GLY A 16 -1.54 -14.36 3.41
N ASP A 17 -1.60 -15.36 2.52
CA ASP A 17 -0.50 -15.69 1.60
C ASP A 17 -0.68 -15.11 0.19
N VAL A 18 -1.91 -15.07 -0.33
CA VAL A 18 -2.16 -14.71 -1.73
C VAL A 18 -2.06 -13.19 -1.93
N ASN A 19 -2.32 -12.42 -0.89
CA ASN A 19 -2.30 -10.97 -0.96
C ASN A 19 -0.85 -10.42 -0.89
N ALA A 20 0.00 -10.99 -0.04
CA ALA A 20 1.38 -10.53 0.13
C ALA A 20 2.25 -10.67 -1.14
N TRP A 21 2.06 -11.74 -1.92
CA TRP A 21 2.81 -11.93 -3.17
C TRP A 21 2.52 -10.80 -4.18
N HIS A 22 1.25 -10.46 -4.41
CA HIS A 22 0.86 -9.40 -5.34
C HIS A 22 1.41 -8.03 -4.93
N TRP A 23 1.37 -7.71 -3.63
CA TRP A 23 1.94 -6.44 -3.13
C TRP A 23 3.45 -6.39 -3.26
N ASN A 24 4.14 -7.50 -3.00
CA ASN A 24 5.59 -7.58 -3.19
C ASN A 24 5.97 -7.44 -4.67
N GLN A 25 5.24 -8.11 -5.58
CA GLN A 25 5.46 -7.97 -7.01
C GLN A 25 5.24 -6.52 -7.46
N LEU A 26 4.16 -5.87 -7.01
CA LEU A 26 3.94 -4.45 -7.30
C LEU A 26 5.10 -3.59 -6.81
N CYS A 27 5.60 -3.82 -5.60
CA CYS A 27 6.74 -3.06 -5.06
C CYS A 27 8.02 -3.30 -5.87
N ASP A 28 8.29 -4.54 -6.29
CA ASP A 28 9.42 -4.88 -7.14
C ASP A 28 9.33 -4.18 -8.50
N GLU A 29 8.17 -4.22 -9.14
CA GLU A 29 7.91 -3.47 -10.38
C GLU A 29 8.15 -1.97 -10.20
N LEU A 30 7.61 -1.35 -9.14
CA LEU A 30 7.78 0.07 -8.86
C LEU A 30 9.27 0.44 -8.62
N LEU A 31 10.02 -0.43 -7.96
CA LEU A 31 11.47 -0.28 -7.72
C LEU A 31 12.26 -0.39 -9.03
N CYS A 32 11.96 -1.40 -9.86
CA CYS A 32 12.60 -1.63 -11.16
C CYS A 32 12.31 -0.50 -12.15
N ASP A 33 11.07 -0.04 -12.23
CA ASP A 33 10.65 1.09 -13.06
C ASP A 33 11.35 2.39 -12.61
N GLY A 34 11.72 2.47 -11.32
CA GLY A 34 12.65 3.47 -10.82
C GLY A 34 12.09 4.89 -10.77
N LEU A 35 10.78 5.06 -10.88
CA LEU A 35 10.11 6.37 -10.81
C LEU A 35 9.79 6.80 -9.39
N VAL A 36 9.62 5.84 -8.47
CA VAL A 36 9.21 6.06 -7.08
C VAL A 36 10.02 5.16 -6.13
N ILE A 37 9.92 5.43 -4.83
CA ILE A 37 10.38 4.56 -3.76
C ILE A 37 9.12 4.02 -3.06
N PRO A 38 8.71 2.77 -3.29
CA PRO A 38 7.54 2.21 -2.62
C PRO A 38 7.85 1.85 -1.17
N PHE A 39 6.90 2.12 -0.28
CA PHE A 39 6.90 1.71 1.11
C PHE A 39 5.70 0.81 1.36
N LEU A 40 5.95 -0.48 1.60
CA LEU A 40 4.90 -1.44 1.91
C LEU A 40 4.82 -1.69 3.42
N PRO A 41 3.71 -1.33 4.10
CA PRO A 41 3.53 -1.55 5.53
C PRO A 41 3.56 -3.04 5.92
N PHE A 42 3.27 -3.95 4.98
CA PHE A 42 3.32 -5.40 5.20
C PHE A 42 4.74 -5.96 5.32
N TRP A 43 5.78 -5.23 4.88
CA TRP A 43 7.14 -5.62 5.24
C TRP A 43 7.33 -5.59 6.77
N CYS A 44 6.54 -4.79 7.49
CA CYS A 44 6.45 -4.85 8.94
C CYS A 44 5.72 -6.11 9.46
N LEU A 45 4.86 -6.78 8.68
CA LEU A 45 4.27 -8.09 9.06
C LEU A 45 5.31 -9.23 9.03
N LEU A 46 6.28 -9.19 8.12
CA LEU A 46 7.45 -10.08 8.24
C LEU A 46 8.21 -9.77 9.54
N GLY A 47 8.25 -8.49 9.91
CA GLY A 47 8.65 -8.03 11.23
C GLY A 47 7.81 -8.64 12.35
N LEU A 48 6.48 -8.77 12.21
CA LEU A 48 5.62 -9.42 13.21
C LEU A 48 5.92 -10.91 13.39
N ALA A 49 6.32 -11.61 12.33
CA ALA A 49 6.75 -13.00 12.44
C ALA A 49 8.05 -13.12 13.25
N ALA A 50 8.93 -12.11 13.19
CA ALA A 50 10.16 -12.04 13.98
C ALA A 50 9.97 -11.39 15.37
N MET A 51 8.98 -10.52 15.51
CA MET A 51 8.66 -9.71 16.69
C MET A 51 7.13 -9.67 16.87
N PRO A 52 6.54 -10.70 17.49
CA PRO A 52 5.10 -10.79 17.66
C PRO A 52 4.57 -9.56 18.40
N MET A 53 3.57 -8.91 17.82
CA MET A 53 2.87 -7.76 18.38
C MET A 53 1.38 -7.98 18.18
N ASP A 54 0.57 -7.54 19.15
CA ASP A 54 -0.87 -7.61 19.04
C ASP A 54 -1.37 -6.75 17.88
N PHE A 55 -2.44 -7.17 17.22
CA PHE A 55 -2.94 -6.50 16.01
C PHE A 55 -3.28 -5.02 16.25
N ALA A 56 -3.81 -4.67 17.43
CA ALA A 56 -4.13 -3.29 17.78
C ALA A 56 -2.88 -2.40 17.89
N ASP A 57 -1.79 -2.92 18.45
CA ASP A 57 -0.52 -2.21 18.55
C ASP A 57 0.12 -2.07 17.16
N TRP A 58 -0.02 -3.09 16.30
CA TRP A 58 0.43 -3.01 14.91
C TRP A 58 -0.35 -1.94 14.14
N GLU A 59 -1.66 -1.90 14.25
CA GLU A 59 -2.51 -0.89 13.61
C GLU A 59 -2.16 0.52 14.09
N SER A 60 -1.93 0.69 15.40
CA SER A 60 -1.47 1.94 15.99
C SER A 60 -0.11 2.37 15.43
N HIS A 61 0.84 1.43 15.36
CA HIS A 61 2.16 1.67 14.79
C HIS A 61 2.09 2.06 13.30
N GLN A 62 1.19 1.45 12.52
CA GLN A 62 0.97 1.84 11.13
C GLN A 62 0.45 3.27 10.99
N HIS A 63 -0.48 3.69 11.84
CA HIS A 63 -0.93 5.08 11.86
C HIS A 63 0.20 6.04 12.22
N GLU A 64 1.00 5.72 13.24
CA GLU A 64 2.16 6.54 13.63
C GLU A 64 3.18 6.66 12.49
N LEU A 65 3.46 5.56 11.77
CA LEU A 65 4.33 5.58 10.60
C LEU A 65 3.79 6.50 9.50
N VAL A 66 2.50 6.40 9.19
CA VAL A 66 1.84 7.28 8.21
C VAL A 66 2.00 8.74 8.64
N GLU A 67 1.75 9.08 9.91
CA GLU A 67 1.84 10.46 10.42
C GLU A 67 3.28 11.00 10.44
N SER A 68 4.24 10.16 10.83
CA SER A 68 5.62 10.57 11.10
C SER A 68 6.48 10.66 9.85
N ILE A 69 6.17 9.84 8.84
CA ILE A 69 6.95 9.80 7.59
C ILE A 69 6.35 10.79 6.58
N PRO A 70 7.18 11.64 5.95
CA PRO A 70 6.73 12.58 4.92
C PRO A 70 6.59 11.85 3.57
N PHE A 71 5.56 11.01 3.45
CA PHE A 71 5.18 10.39 2.18
C PHE A 71 4.70 11.44 1.17
N ASP A 72 5.16 11.30 -0.06
CA ASP A 72 4.81 12.21 -1.17
C ASP A 72 3.50 11.82 -1.85
N ALA A 73 3.11 10.53 -1.77
CA ALA A 73 1.87 10.01 -2.31
C ALA A 73 1.46 8.70 -1.61
N CYS A 74 0.20 8.30 -1.83
CA CYS A 74 -0.31 6.98 -1.52
C CYS A 74 -0.75 6.28 -2.80
N LEU A 75 -0.34 5.03 -2.99
CA LEU A 75 -0.88 4.15 -4.03
C LEU A 75 -1.75 3.10 -3.36
N ARG A 76 -3.03 3.11 -3.69
CA ARG A 76 -4.02 2.12 -3.29
C ARG A 76 -4.63 1.51 -4.55
N PRO A 77 -4.01 0.50 -5.14
CA PRO A 77 -4.58 -0.17 -6.29
C PRO A 77 -5.95 -0.70 -5.93
N ASP A 78 -6.96 -0.36 -6.74
CA ASP A 78 -8.25 -1.03 -6.69
C ASP A 78 -8.07 -2.42 -7.28
N PHE A 79 -7.45 -3.32 -6.50
CA PHE A 79 -7.45 -4.72 -6.88
C PHE A 79 -8.89 -5.21 -6.79
N GLU A 80 -9.57 -5.31 -7.93
CA GLU A 80 -10.54 -6.38 -8.14
C GLU A 80 -9.76 -7.70 -8.15
N CYS A 81 -9.16 -8.07 -7.01
CA CYS A 81 -8.62 -9.40 -6.86
C CYS A 81 -9.84 -10.31 -6.75
N VAL A 82 -10.31 -10.81 -7.89
CA VAL A 82 -11.28 -11.91 -7.94
C VAL A 82 -10.51 -13.15 -7.50
N LEU A 83 -10.35 -13.32 -6.20
CA LEU A 83 -9.63 -14.45 -5.64
C LEU A 83 -10.57 -15.65 -5.72
N THR A 84 -10.17 -16.68 -6.45
CA THR A 84 -10.92 -17.94 -6.48
C THR A 84 -10.29 -18.89 -5.48
N VAL A 85 -10.82 -18.93 -4.25
CA VAL A 85 -10.36 -19.84 -3.20
C VAL A 85 -11.35 -21.01 -3.10
N GLY A 86 -10.88 -22.22 -3.42
CA GLY A 86 -11.73 -23.42 -3.40
C GLY A 86 -12.94 -23.37 -4.35
N GLY A 87 -12.89 -22.54 -5.40
CA GLY A 87 -14.01 -22.33 -6.33
C GLY A 87 -14.94 -21.17 -5.97
N HIS A 88 -14.67 -20.43 -4.89
CA HIS A 88 -15.44 -19.25 -4.49
C HIS A 88 -14.71 -17.96 -4.84
N VAL A 89 -15.43 -17.02 -5.46
CA VAL A 89 -14.95 -15.67 -5.72
C VAL A 89 -15.03 -14.84 -4.44
N VAL A 90 -13.87 -14.51 -3.87
CA VAL A 90 -13.74 -13.54 -2.79
C VAL A 90 -13.37 -12.21 -3.40
N ARG A 91 -14.18 -11.19 -3.12
CA ARG A 91 -13.89 -9.79 -3.48
C ARG A 91 -13.39 -9.09 -2.22
N PRO A 92 -12.17 -8.53 -2.21
CA PRO A 92 -11.74 -7.67 -1.12
C PRO A 92 -12.78 -6.58 -0.88
N ALA A 93 -13.19 -6.39 0.37
CA ALA A 93 -14.16 -5.36 0.69
C ALA A 93 -13.57 -3.99 0.30
N ALA A 94 -14.29 -3.23 -0.54
CA ALA A 94 -13.97 -1.88 -0.97
C ALA A 94 -14.05 -0.83 0.16
N ARG A 95 -13.73 -1.21 1.40
CA ARG A 95 -13.71 -0.27 2.52
C ARG A 95 -12.51 0.63 2.36
N VAL A 96 -12.75 1.95 2.35
CA VAL A 96 -11.68 2.93 2.42
C VAL A 96 -10.87 2.69 3.69
N SER A 97 -9.58 2.40 3.56
CA SER A 97 -8.71 2.21 4.71
C SER A 97 -8.59 3.52 5.48
N ASP A 98 -8.35 3.44 6.78
CA ASP A 98 -8.14 4.65 7.59
C ASP A 98 -6.85 5.38 7.19
N ALA A 99 -5.82 4.65 6.70
CA ALA A 99 -4.63 5.23 6.10
C ALA A 99 -4.94 6.09 4.86
N THR A 100 -5.78 5.63 3.93
CA THR A 100 -6.22 6.43 2.77
C THR A 100 -6.86 7.74 3.23
N ARG A 101 -7.73 7.69 4.25
CA ARG A 101 -8.38 8.89 4.80
C ARG A 101 -7.38 9.84 5.47
N MET A 102 -6.30 9.32 6.03
CA MET A 102 -5.24 10.15 6.60
C MET A 102 -4.47 10.90 5.52
N PHE A 103 -4.16 10.24 4.39
CA PHE A 103 -3.50 10.91 3.26
C PHE A 103 -4.36 12.01 2.64
N ASP A 104 -5.65 11.74 2.45
CA ASP A 104 -6.61 12.73 1.95
C ASP A 104 -6.67 13.97 2.87
N ARG A 105 -6.76 13.77 4.19
CA ARG A 105 -6.73 14.87 5.17
C ARG A 105 -5.44 15.69 5.16
N ARG A 106 -4.32 15.11 4.74
CA ARG A 106 -3.01 15.78 4.64
C ARG A 106 -2.79 16.47 3.29
N GLY A 107 -3.74 16.36 2.35
CA GLY A 107 -3.54 16.84 0.98
C GLY A 107 -2.47 16.08 0.20
N VAL A 108 -2.13 14.87 0.66
CA VAL A 108 -1.19 13.98 -0.04
C VAL A 108 -1.97 13.23 -1.12
N PRO A 109 -1.52 13.23 -2.38
CA PRO A 109 -2.27 12.62 -3.47
C PRO A 109 -2.40 11.10 -3.27
N VAL A 110 -3.62 10.60 -3.48
CA VAL A 110 -3.96 9.17 -3.46
C VAL A 110 -4.23 8.72 -4.90
N PHE A 111 -3.57 7.64 -5.32
CA PHE A 111 -3.71 7.05 -6.65
C PHE A 111 -4.32 5.66 -6.55
N HIS A 112 -5.20 5.33 -7.49
CA HIS A 112 -5.85 4.01 -7.58
C HIS A 112 -5.23 3.09 -8.63
N GLU A 113 -4.26 3.59 -9.39
CA GLU A 113 -3.59 2.85 -10.45
C GLU A 113 -2.15 3.36 -10.67
N LYS A 114 -1.27 2.45 -11.11
CA LYS A 114 0.15 2.75 -11.38
C LYS A 114 0.32 3.83 -12.45
N ALA A 115 -0.53 3.81 -13.49
CA ALA A 115 -0.45 4.77 -14.59
C ALA A 115 -0.69 6.23 -14.14
N ALA A 116 -1.68 6.44 -13.27
CA ALA A 116 -1.98 7.77 -12.71
C ALA A 116 -0.83 8.29 -11.83
N LEU A 117 -0.25 7.43 -10.98
CA LEU A 117 0.93 7.74 -10.19
C LEU A 117 2.11 8.16 -11.09
N TYR A 118 2.38 7.40 -12.15
CA TYR A 118 3.49 7.70 -13.08
C TYR A 118 3.26 8.97 -13.88
N GLY A 119 2.01 9.23 -14.29
CA GLY A 119 1.62 10.48 -14.91
C GLY A 119 1.84 11.68 -13.98
N TRP A 120 1.61 11.52 -12.68
CA TRP A 120 1.91 12.54 -11.68
C TRP A 120 3.43 12.73 -11.49
N CYS A 121 4.20 11.65 -11.33
CA CYS A 121 5.65 11.71 -11.19
C CYS A 121 6.30 12.46 -12.36
N SER A 122 5.85 12.17 -13.59
CA SER A 122 6.37 12.79 -14.82
C SER A 122 6.08 14.30 -14.93
N LYS A 123 5.00 14.77 -14.33
CA LYS A 123 4.65 16.20 -14.29
C LYS A 123 5.41 16.95 -13.18
N SER A 124 5.66 16.27 -12.07
CA SER A 124 6.39 16.83 -10.93
C SER A 124 7.90 16.95 -11.18
N SER A 125 8.49 16.04 -11.96
CA SER A 125 9.91 16.08 -12.36
C SER A 125 10.23 17.05 -13.50
N ALA A 126 9.22 17.68 -14.11
CA ALA A 126 9.37 18.72 -15.12
C ALA A 126 9.44 20.15 -14.51
N ARG A 127 9.44 20.27 -13.19
CA ARG A 127 9.72 21.50 -12.44
C ARG A 127 11.11 21.44 -11.83
#